data_AF-A0A2V9CEY5-F1
#
_entry.id   AF-A0A2V9CEY5-F1
#
_cell.length_a   1.000
_cell.length_b   1.000
_cell.length_c   1.000
_cell.angle_alpha   90.00
_cell.angle_beta   90.00
_cell.angle_gamma   90.00
#
_symmetry.space_group_name_H-M   'P 1'
#
loop_
_entity.id
_entity.type
_entity.pdbx_description
1 polymer ?
#
loop_
_entity_poly.entity_id
_entity_poly.type
_entity_poly.pdbx_seq_one_letter_code
_entity_poly.pdbx_strand_id
1 'polypeptide(L)'
;MKHFEFAEWTDFVRGLVEESARVAMEGHLASGCRKCRHTADLLRKAAVAARSDSKVQVPEYAVRFARAIFILQLPEKVRLLPRAPARLLYDCFREPLPAGVRTQQGLSRQVLYQAGDYSLDLRLENERGSSRVALVGQIQNRKEPGKRLGGVLVLLVSGEQVLGQAVSNSLGEFQMEYAPTKHLRLYVPVRQAGKQIAMPLSRPVGPKRREGAATAKKTPFRRKGQ
;
A
#
# COMPACT_ATOMS: atom_id res chain seq x y z
N MET A 1 -11.53 -30.11 -26.12
CA MET A 1 -10.37 -30.30 -25.22
C MET A 1 -10.24 -29.08 -24.34
N LYS A 2 -10.08 -29.24 -23.02
CA LYS A 2 -9.85 -28.12 -22.11
C LYS A 2 -8.36 -27.75 -22.16
N HIS A 3 -8.07 -26.47 -22.35
CA HIS A 3 -6.72 -25.91 -22.19
C HIS A 3 -6.59 -25.39 -20.76
N PHE A 4 -5.36 -25.35 -20.26
CA PHE A 4 -5.05 -24.72 -18.98
C PHE A 4 -4.82 -23.22 -19.18
N GLU A 5 -5.17 -22.45 -18.16
CA GLU A 5 -5.01 -21.00 -18.11
C GLU A 5 -3.52 -20.60 -18.07
N PHE A 6 -3.23 -19.36 -18.45
CA PHE A 6 -1.86 -18.85 -18.47
C PHE A 6 -1.18 -18.87 -17.10
N ALA A 7 -1.95 -18.58 -16.04
CA ALA A 7 -1.46 -18.63 -14.66
C ALA A 7 -1.02 -20.06 -14.27
N GLU A 8 -1.81 -21.07 -14.64
CA GLU A 8 -1.49 -22.47 -14.38
C GLU A 8 -0.20 -22.89 -15.10
N TRP A 9 -0.02 -22.50 -16.36
CA TRP A 9 1.23 -22.74 -17.09
C TRP A 9 2.43 -22.01 -16.47
N THR A 10 2.21 -20.83 -15.91
CA THR A 10 3.27 -20.06 -15.22
C THR A 10 3.72 -20.79 -13.98
N ASP A 11 2.80 -21.29 -13.16
CA ASP A 11 3.12 -22.06 -11.96
C ASP A 11 3.70 -23.43 -12.28
N PHE A 12 3.25 -24.07 -13.37
CA PHE A 12 3.85 -25.31 -13.88
C PHE A 12 5.34 -25.13 -14.21
N VAL A 13 5.70 -24.08 -14.95
CA VAL A 13 7.09 -23.79 -15.29
C VAL A 13 7.93 -23.39 -14.07
N ARG A 14 7.31 -22.80 -13.06
CA ARG A 14 7.96 -22.46 -11.78
C ARG A 14 8.12 -23.67 -10.86
N GLY A 15 7.42 -24.77 -11.12
CA GLY A 15 7.41 -25.96 -10.27
C GLY A 15 6.57 -25.78 -9.00
N LEU A 16 5.52 -24.96 -9.07
CA LEU A 16 4.63 -24.62 -7.95
C LEU A 16 3.27 -25.33 -8.01
N VAL A 17 3.08 -26.19 -9.01
CA VAL A 17 1.85 -26.98 -9.18
C VAL A 17 1.92 -28.28 -8.37
N GLU A 18 0.76 -28.72 -7.87
CA GLU A 18 0.58 -30.02 -7.24
C GLU A 18 0.91 -31.16 -8.22
N GLU A 19 1.38 -32.30 -7.70
CA GLU A 19 1.85 -33.44 -8.52
C GLU A 19 0.76 -33.98 -9.46
N SER A 20 -0.49 -34.01 -9.01
CA SER A 20 -1.64 -34.44 -9.83
C SER A 20 -1.90 -33.50 -11.02
N ALA A 21 -1.77 -32.19 -10.80
CA ALA A 21 -1.92 -31.18 -11.85
C ALA A 21 -0.74 -31.24 -12.83
N ARG A 22 0.47 -31.47 -12.31
CA ARG A 22 1.68 -31.64 -13.13
C ARG A 22 1.55 -32.78 -14.13
N VAL A 23 1.13 -33.96 -13.67
CA VAL A 23 0.92 -35.14 -14.54
C VAL A 23 -0.13 -34.85 -15.62
N ALA A 24 -1.23 -34.18 -15.27
CA ALA A 24 -2.27 -33.81 -16.24
C ALA A 24 -1.75 -32.82 -17.30
N MET A 25 -0.94 -31.85 -16.89
CA MET A 25 -0.35 -30.85 -17.78
C MET A 25 0.74 -31.45 -18.68
N GLU A 26 1.57 -32.35 -18.16
CA GLU A 26 2.56 -33.10 -18.95
C GLU A 26 1.86 -34.02 -19.96
N GLY A 27 0.79 -34.72 -19.55
CA GLY A 27 -0.04 -35.52 -20.44
C GLY A 27 -0.70 -34.68 -21.55
N HIS A 28 -1.12 -33.45 -21.24
CA HIS A 28 -1.66 -32.51 -22.23
C HIS A 28 -0.60 -31.99 -23.21
N LEU A 29 0.66 -31.85 -22.78
CA LEU A 29 1.76 -31.52 -23.69
C LEU A 29 2.15 -32.72 -24.57
N ALA A 30 2.04 -33.94 -24.02
CA ALA A 30 2.30 -35.19 -24.72
C ALA A 30 1.23 -35.50 -25.78
N SER A 31 -0.03 -35.07 -25.56
CA SER A 31 -1.12 -35.22 -26.54
C SER A 31 -0.97 -34.34 -27.80
N GLY A 32 0.06 -33.49 -27.86
CA GLY A 32 0.42 -32.76 -29.08
C GLY A 32 -0.25 -31.39 -29.25
N CYS A 33 -0.82 -30.80 -28.19
CA CYS A 33 -1.44 -29.48 -28.27
C CYS A 33 -0.41 -28.38 -28.58
N ARG A 34 -0.41 -27.88 -29.82
CA ARG A 34 0.54 -26.83 -30.28
C ARG A 34 0.43 -25.52 -29.50
N LYS A 35 -0.80 -25.08 -29.17
CA LYS A 35 -1.04 -23.82 -28.44
C LYS A 35 -0.42 -23.87 -27.04
N CYS A 36 -0.75 -24.90 -26.26
CA CYS A 36 -0.21 -25.06 -24.91
C CYS A 36 1.30 -25.30 -24.91
N ARG A 37 1.83 -26.02 -25.90
CA ARG A 37 3.29 -26.20 -26.07
C ARG A 37 4.00 -24.87 -26.29
N HIS A 38 3.47 -24.03 -27.18
CA HIS A 38 4.05 -22.72 -27.44
C HIS A 38 4.07 -21.83 -26.17
N THR A 39 2.95 -21.76 -25.44
CA THR A 39 2.86 -21.01 -24.19
C THR A 39 3.84 -21.52 -23.13
N ALA A 40 3.89 -22.85 -22.92
CA ALA A 40 4.79 -23.47 -21.95
C ALA A 40 6.26 -23.23 -22.31
N ASP A 41 6.64 -23.30 -23.58
CA ASP A 41 8.01 -23.07 -24.02
C ASP A 41 8.44 -21.61 -23.87
N LEU A 42 7.53 -20.66 -24.17
CA LEU A 42 7.79 -19.23 -23.95
C LEU A 42 8.00 -18.93 -22.45
N LEU A 43 7.13 -19.48 -21.59
CA LEU A 43 7.26 -19.33 -20.15
C LEU A 43 8.53 -20.01 -19.60
N ARG A 44 8.91 -21.19 -20.13
CA ARG A 44 10.19 -21.85 -19.77
C ARG A 44 11.39 -20.97 -20.08
N LYS A 45 11.44 -20.35 -21.27
CA LYS A 45 12.51 -19.42 -21.63
C LYS A 45 12.57 -18.24 -20.67
N ALA A 46 11.42 -17.63 -20.35
CA ALA A 46 11.34 -16.53 -19.39
C ALA A 46 11.81 -16.96 -17.99
N ALA A 47 11.39 -18.14 -17.52
CA ALA A 47 11.81 -18.67 -16.22
C ALA A 47 13.31 -18.96 -16.15
N VAL A 48 13.93 -19.44 -17.23
CA VAL A 48 15.38 -19.62 -17.30
C VAL A 48 16.10 -18.28 -17.21
N ALA A 49 15.65 -17.26 -17.95
CA ALA A 49 16.22 -15.92 -17.92
C ALA A 49 16.09 -15.26 -16.52
N ALA A 50 14.92 -15.40 -15.88
CA ALA A 50 14.72 -14.89 -14.51
C ALA A 50 15.60 -15.62 -13.48
N ARG A 51 15.82 -16.94 -13.63
CA ARG A 51 16.75 -17.71 -12.77
C ARG A 51 18.21 -17.36 -13.00
N SER A 52 18.59 -16.86 -14.19
CA SER A 52 19.95 -16.33 -14.38
C SER A 52 20.14 -14.97 -13.72
N ASP A 53 19.08 -14.18 -13.58
CA ASP A 53 19.14 -12.87 -12.91
C ASP A 53 19.44 -13.01 -11.41
N SER A 54 18.90 -14.04 -10.76
CA SER A 54 19.24 -14.34 -9.36
C SER A 54 20.69 -14.79 -9.13
N LYS A 55 21.43 -15.11 -10.20
CA LYS A 55 22.87 -15.41 -10.15
C LYS A 55 23.73 -14.16 -10.33
N VAL A 56 23.15 -13.03 -10.71
CA VAL A 56 23.87 -11.76 -10.82
C VAL A 56 24.25 -11.32 -9.41
N GLN A 57 25.53 -11.44 -9.09
CA GLN A 57 26.05 -10.87 -7.86
C GLN A 57 26.14 -9.36 -8.01
N VAL A 58 25.23 -8.67 -7.32
CA VAL A 58 25.29 -7.21 -7.21
C VAL A 58 26.52 -6.86 -6.37
N PRO A 59 27.45 -6.03 -6.87
CA PRO A 59 28.63 -5.65 -6.10
C PRO A 59 28.27 -4.98 -4.78
N GLU A 60 28.99 -5.32 -3.71
CA GLU A 60 28.72 -4.80 -2.36
C GLU A 60 28.73 -3.27 -2.31
N TYR A 61 29.61 -2.63 -3.09
CA TYR A 61 29.65 -1.16 -3.18
C TYR A 61 28.33 -0.60 -3.73
N ALA A 62 27.70 -1.25 -4.72
CA ALA A 62 26.43 -0.81 -5.29
C ALA A 62 25.27 -0.96 -4.29
N VAL A 63 25.25 -2.04 -3.52
CA VAL A 63 24.28 -2.23 -2.42
C VAL A 63 24.47 -1.17 -1.34
N ARG A 64 25.72 -0.91 -0.95
CA ARG A 64 26.05 0.15 0.00
C ARG A 64 25.65 1.54 -0.50
N PHE A 65 25.92 1.87 -1.77
CA PHE A 65 25.48 3.13 -2.35
C PHE A 65 23.96 3.23 -2.42
N ALA A 66 23.26 2.17 -2.81
CA ALA A 66 21.79 2.16 -2.80
C ALA A 66 21.22 2.41 -1.40
N ARG A 67 21.77 1.74 -0.37
CA ARG A 67 21.41 1.99 1.04
C ARG A 67 21.74 3.41 1.49
N ALA A 68 22.92 3.93 1.13
CA ALA A 68 23.34 5.27 1.49
C ALA A 68 22.47 6.34 0.81
N ILE A 69 22.15 6.18 -0.48
CA ILE A 69 21.22 7.05 -1.21
C ILE A 69 19.84 7.00 -0.54
N PHE A 70 19.37 5.81 -0.16
CA PHE A 70 18.11 5.65 0.56
C PHE A 70 18.11 6.41 1.89
N ILE A 71 19.19 6.31 2.67
CA ILE A 71 19.38 7.03 3.94
C ILE A 71 19.51 8.56 3.73
N LEU A 72 20.21 9.01 2.70
CA LEU A 72 20.32 10.44 2.39
C LEU A 72 19.01 11.01 1.81
N GLN A 73 18.14 10.15 1.29
CA GLN A 73 16.76 10.48 0.96
C GLN A 73 15.83 10.43 2.19
N LEU A 74 16.26 9.85 3.32
CA LEU A 74 15.53 10.02 4.56
C LEU A 74 15.51 11.51 4.97
N PRO A 75 14.40 11.97 5.53
CA PRO A 75 13.89 13.29 5.23
C PRO A 75 14.30 14.29 6.31
N GLU A 76 15.59 14.34 6.65
CA GLU A 76 16.10 15.33 7.60
C GLU A 76 15.86 16.75 7.06
N LYS A 77 16.01 16.94 5.74
CA LYS A 77 15.71 18.20 5.03
C LYS A 77 14.23 18.54 4.91
N VAL A 78 13.31 17.60 5.21
CA VAL A 78 11.87 17.83 5.10
C VAL A 78 11.33 18.56 6.34
N ARG A 79 12.06 18.54 7.47
CA ARG A 79 11.69 19.30 8.68
C ARG A 79 12.06 20.80 8.63
N LEU A 80 12.84 21.25 7.65
CA LEU A 80 13.35 22.62 7.56
C LEU A 80 12.48 23.56 6.71
N LEU A 81 11.54 23.04 5.93
CA LEU A 81 10.65 23.89 5.13
C LEU A 81 9.53 24.47 6.02
N PRO A 82 9.14 25.74 5.84
CA PRO A 82 7.97 26.32 6.47
C PRO A 82 6.73 25.43 6.25
N ARG A 83 6.04 25.11 7.35
CA ARG A 83 4.83 24.28 7.30
C ARG A 83 3.66 25.10 6.79
N ALA A 84 3.08 24.66 5.69
CA ALA A 84 1.78 25.15 5.23
C ALA A 84 0.69 24.31 5.92
N PRO A 85 -0.16 24.91 6.78
CA PRO A 85 -1.26 24.19 7.40
C PRO A 85 -2.25 23.73 6.34
N ALA A 86 -2.61 22.46 6.39
CA ALA A 86 -3.62 21.89 5.52
C ALA A 86 -5.01 21.99 6.19
N ARG A 87 -5.94 22.65 5.52
CA ARG A 87 -7.35 22.71 5.90
C ARG A 87 -8.10 21.52 5.29
N LEU A 88 -8.84 20.77 6.11
CA LEU A 88 -9.75 19.73 5.63
C LEU A 88 -10.96 20.38 4.96
N LEU A 89 -11.18 20.09 3.68
CA LEU A 89 -12.32 20.57 2.91
C LEU A 89 -13.46 19.55 2.85
N TYR A 90 -13.12 18.26 2.74
CA TYR A 90 -14.09 17.18 2.59
C TYR A 90 -13.65 15.93 3.36
N ASP A 91 -14.61 15.22 3.94
CA ASP A 91 -14.43 13.92 4.60
C ASP A 91 -15.72 13.12 4.45
N CYS A 92 -15.67 12.00 3.72
CA CYS A 92 -16.86 11.19 3.44
C CYS A 92 -17.50 10.63 4.71
N PHE A 93 -16.76 10.50 5.81
CA PHE A 93 -17.32 10.03 7.09
C PHE A 93 -18.17 11.09 7.80
N ARG A 94 -18.13 12.35 7.35
CA ARG A 94 -18.99 13.42 7.88
C ARG A 94 -20.29 13.57 7.10
N GLU A 95 -20.49 12.78 6.05
CA GLU A 95 -21.71 12.81 5.25
C GLU A 95 -22.77 11.84 5.79
N PRO A 96 -24.05 12.26 5.85
CA PRO A 96 -25.14 11.35 6.17
C PRO A 96 -25.28 10.31 5.05
N LEU A 97 -25.22 9.03 5.42
CA LEU A 97 -25.40 7.94 4.47
C LEU A 97 -26.87 7.87 4.02
N PRO A 98 -27.15 7.74 2.72
CA PRO A 98 -28.51 7.49 2.23
C PRO A 98 -29.09 6.22 2.86
N ALA A 99 -30.38 6.25 3.20
CA ALA A 99 -31.08 5.07 3.69
C ALA A 99 -30.98 3.92 2.67
N GLY A 100 -30.59 2.72 3.12
CA GLY A 100 -30.50 1.52 2.29
C GLY A 100 -29.09 1.12 1.81
N VAL A 101 -28.05 1.93 2.07
CA VAL A 101 -26.66 1.55 1.75
C VAL A 101 -26.14 0.50 2.76
N ARG A 102 -26.11 -0.77 2.35
CA ARG A 102 -25.54 -1.88 3.15
C ARG A 102 -24.01 -1.94 3.01
N THR A 103 -23.32 -1.31 3.96
CA THR A 103 -22.00 -1.68 4.54
C THR A 103 -20.81 -2.03 3.60
N GLN A 104 -20.27 -1.02 2.91
CA GLN A 104 -18.80 -0.81 2.85
C GLN A 104 -18.28 0.10 3.99
N GLN A 105 -19.14 0.39 4.98
CA GLN A 105 -18.80 1.20 6.15
C GLN A 105 -17.49 0.72 6.78
N GLY A 106 -16.48 1.57 6.74
CA GLY A 106 -15.22 1.36 7.46
C GLY A 106 -14.04 0.80 6.66
N LEU A 107 -14.27 0.43 5.40
CA LEU A 107 -13.21 -0.08 4.54
C LEU A 107 -12.57 0.99 3.67
N SER A 108 -13.27 2.06 3.29
CA SER A 108 -12.68 3.14 2.50
C SER A 108 -13.06 4.50 3.11
N ARG A 109 -12.07 5.40 3.25
CA ARG A 109 -12.26 6.80 3.68
C ARG A 109 -11.64 7.71 2.62
N GLN A 110 -12.41 8.68 2.14
CA GLN A 110 -11.93 9.72 1.23
C GLN A 110 -11.92 11.07 1.95
N VAL A 111 -10.81 11.80 1.80
CA VAL A 111 -10.61 13.12 2.39
C VAL A 111 -9.91 14.05 1.41
N LEU A 112 -10.35 15.31 1.37
CA LEU A 112 -9.73 16.37 0.59
C LEU A 112 -9.15 17.43 1.51
N TYR A 113 -7.86 17.71 1.35
CA TYR A 113 -7.17 18.79 2.03
C TYR A 113 -6.78 19.91 1.08
N GLN A 114 -6.71 21.13 1.60
CA GLN A 114 -6.15 22.29 0.92
C GLN A 114 -5.04 22.92 1.74
N ALA A 115 -3.89 23.20 1.12
CA ALA A 115 -2.79 23.92 1.72
C ALA A 115 -2.27 24.99 0.75
N GLY A 116 -2.70 26.23 0.94
CA GLY A 116 -2.41 27.34 0.02
C GLY A 116 -2.94 27.04 -1.39
N ASP A 117 -2.03 27.05 -2.37
CA ASP A 117 -2.32 26.79 -3.78
C ASP A 117 -2.49 25.31 -4.10
N TYR A 118 -2.28 24.41 -3.15
CA TYR A 118 -2.28 22.97 -3.38
C TYR A 118 -3.52 22.30 -2.78
N SER A 119 -4.04 21.30 -3.48
CA SER A 119 -5.02 20.33 -2.95
C SER A 119 -4.42 18.93 -2.90
N LEU A 120 -4.82 18.18 -1.87
CA LEU A 120 -4.51 16.76 -1.73
C LEU A 120 -5.80 15.97 -1.57
N ASP A 121 -6.13 15.16 -2.56
CA ASP A 121 -7.19 14.16 -2.47
C ASP A 121 -6.56 12.84 -2.01
N LEU A 122 -7.10 12.26 -0.94
CA LEU A 122 -6.58 11.03 -0.34
C LEU A 122 -7.71 10.02 -0.17
N ARG A 123 -7.39 8.77 -0.47
CA ARG A 123 -8.24 7.60 -0.28
C ARG A 123 -7.49 6.56 0.54
N LEU A 124 -8.09 6.18 1.67
CA LEU A 124 -7.54 5.20 2.60
C LEU A 124 -8.42 3.96 2.57
N GLU A 125 -7.86 2.82 2.21
CA GLU A 125 -8.58 1.57 2.07
C GLU A 125 -8.02 0.48 2.99
N ASN A 126 -8.88 -0.08 3.83
CA ASN A 126 -8.65 -1.32 4.58
C ASN A 126 -9.25 -2.47 3.78
N GLU A 127 -8.42 -3.35 3.25
CA GLU A 127 -8.91 -4.57 2.63
C GLU A 127 -9.40 -5.57 3.69
N ARG A 128 -10.49 -6.29 3.43
CA ARG A 128 -10.99 -7.30 4.37
C ARG A 128 -9.97 -8.43 4.52
N GLY A 129 -9.47 -8.63 5.74
CA GLY A 129 -8.47 -9.66 6.04
C GLY A 129 -7.02 -9.17 5.96
N SER A 130 -6.78 -7.96 5.45
CA SER A 130 -5.47 -7.32 5.51
C SER A 130 -5.26 -6.61 6.85
N SER A 131 -4.05 -6.71 7.40
CA SER A 131 -3.61 -5.91 8.54
C SER A 131 -3.06 -4.55 8.13
N ARG A 132 -2.94 -4.28 6.81
CA ARG A 132 -2.41 -3.04 6.24
C ARG A 132 -3.52 -2.18 5.64
N VAL A 133 -3.25 -0.89 5.59
CA VAL A 133 -4.07 0.13 4.93
C VAL A 133 -3.36 0.54 3.65
N ALA A 134 -4.08 0.53 2.53
CA ALA A 134 -3.64 1.16 1.29
C ALA A 134 -3.98 2.66 1.34
N LEU A 135 -3.00 3.52 1.10
CA LEU A 135 -3.16 4.96 0.96
C LEU A 135 -2.83 5.33 -0.47
N VAL A 136 -3.84 5.83 -1.18
CA VAL A 136 -3.69 6.44 -2.50
C VAL A 136 -3.96 7.92 -2.36
N GLY A 137 -3.19 8.75 -3.05
CA GLY A 137 -3.45 10.18 -3.05
C GLY A 137 -2.96 10.88 -4.29
N GLN A 138 -3.45 12.10 -4.50
CA GLN A 138 -3.05 12.96 -5.60
C GLN A 138 -2.80 14.38 -5.09
N ILE A 139 -1.69 14.97 -5.54
CA ILE A 139 -1.31 16.36 -5.25
C ILE A 139 -1.58 17.19 -6.50
N GLN A 140 -2.34 18.27 -6.35
CA GLN A 140 -2.71 19.16 -7.46
C GLN A 140 -2.39 20.61 -7.12
N ASN A 141 -1.96 21.38 -8.13
CA ASN A 141 -1.85 22.82 -8.04
C ASN A 141 -3.17 23.44 -8.50
N ARG A 142 -3.89 24.11 -7.59
CA ARG A 142 -5.18 24.75 -7.86
C ARG A 142 -5.04 26.05 -8.64
N LYS A 143 -3.90 26.75 -8.51
CA LYS A 143 -3.63 28.00 -9.21
C LYS A 143 -3.22 27.75 -10.66
N GLU A 144 -2.49 26.66 -10.89
CA GLU A 144 -2.02 26.24 -12.22
C GLU A 144 -2.37 24.75 -12.45
N PRO A 145 -3.62 24.40 -12.82
CA PRO A 145 -4.05 23.01 -12.95
C PRO A 145 -3.26 22.19 -13.98
N GLY A 146 -2.70 22.85 -15.01
CA GLY A 146 -1.82 22.23 -16.00
C GLY A 146 -0.41 21.89 -15.48
N LYS A 147 -0.01 22.48 -14.34
CA LYS A 147 1.30 22.26 -13.74
C LYS A 147 1.28 20.97 -12.93
N ARG A 148 1.78 19.91 -13.55
CA ARG A 148 1.90 18.59 -12.94
C ARG A 148 3.00 18.56 -11.87
N LEU A 149 2.70 17.91 -10.74
CA LEU A 149 3.61 17.79 -9.60
C LEU A 149 4.20 16.39 -9.51
N GLY A 150 5.08 16.05 -10.46
CA GLY A 150 5.84 14.80 -10.44
C GLY A 150 7.11 14.87 -9.60
N GLY A 151 7.52 13.71 -9.09
CA GLY A 151 8.76 13.57 -8.30
C GLY A 151 8.66 14.12 -6.88
N VAL A 152 7.45 14.36 -6.36
CA VAL A 152 7.26 14.88 -5.00
C VAL A 152 7.29 13.72 -4.02
N LEU A 153 8.24 13.74 -3.09
CA LEU A 153 8.30 12.79 -1.99
C LEU A 153 7.12 13.01 -1.04
N VAL A 154 6.46 11.94 -0.65
CA VAL A 154 5.37 11.89 0.32
C VAL A 154 5.76 10.95 1.44
N LEU A 155 5.63 11.41 2.68
CA LEU A 155 6.06 10.67 3.87
C LEU A 155 4.87 10.49 4.81
N LEU A 156 4.65 9.25 5.22
CA LEU A 156 3.71 8.90 6.28
C LEU A 156 4.49 8.64 7.56
N VAL A 157 4.18 9.40 8.60
CA VAL A 157 4.94 9.41 9.86
C VAL A 157 4.00 9.21 11.05
N SER A 158 4.46 8.47 12.05
CA SER A 158 3.82 8.30 13.35
C SER A 158 4.84 8.66 14.44
N GLY A 159 4.69 9.83 15.05
CA GLY A 159 5.71 10.36 15.96
C GLY A 159 7.01 10.66 15.20
N GLU A 160 8.07 9.91 15.52
CA GLU A 160 9.38 10.01 14.84
C GLU A 160 9.61 8.93 13.78
N GLN A 161 8.75 7.92 13.73
CA GLN A 161 8.90 6.78 12.83
C GLN A 161 8.24 7.07 11.48
N VAL A 162 9.00 6.90 10.40
CA VAL A 162 8.47 6.85 9.03
C VAL A 162 7.85 5.47 8.82
N LEU A 163 6.54 5.43 8.58
CA LEU A 163 5.79 4.18 8.34
C LEU A 163 5.69 3.83 6.86
N GLY A 164 5.79 4.82 6.00
CA GLY A 164 5.69 4.66 4.55
C GLY A 164 6.20 5.89 3.82
N GLN A 165 6.65 5.68 2.60
CA GLN A 165 7.08 6.74 1.70
C GLN A 165 6.68 6.41 0.27
N ALA A 166 6.38 7.43 -0.52
CA ALA A 166 6.10 7.32 -1.94
C ALA A 166 6.61 8.54 -2.67
N VAL A 167 6.81 8.42 -3.98
CA VAL A 167 7.13 9.55 -4.86
C VAL A 167 5.98 9.71 -5.84
N SER A 168 5.50 10.94 -6.02
CA SER A 168 4.41 11.20 -6.95
C SER A 168 4.84 10.99 -8.41
N ASN A 169 3.95 10.42 -9.21
CA ASN A 169 4.14 10.27 -10.65
C ASN A 169 3.93 11.61 -11.38
N SER A 170 4.05 11.63 -12.71
CA SER A 170 3.83 12.81 -13.55
C SER A 170 2.41 13.37 -13.50
N LEU A 171 1.45 12.70 -12.87
CA LEU A 171 0.08 13.19 -12.63
C LEU A 171 -0.12 13.71 -11.21
N GLY A 172 0.92 13.66 -10.37
CA GLY A 172 0.86 14.02 -8.96
C GLY A 172 0.30 12.92 -8.05
N GLU A 173 0.09 11.72 -8.57
CA GLU A 173 -0.48 10.59 -7.84
C GLU A 173 0.61 9.79 -7.13
N PHE A 174 0.29 9.24 -5.96
CA PHE A 174 1.17 8.39 -5.18
C PHE A 174 0.37 7.31 -4.47
N GLN A 175 1.04 6.20 -4.16
CA GLN A 175 0.45 5.10 -3.41
C GLN A 175 1.46 4.53 -2.41
N MET A 176 0.97 4.08 -1.26
CA MET A 176 1.76 3.36 -0.26
C MET A 176 0.85 2.47 0.61
N GLU A 177 1.45 1.50 1.28
CA GLU A 177 0.74 0.68 2.27
C GLU A 177 1.42 0.78 3.64
N TYR A 178 0.63 0.76 4.71
CA TYR A 178 1.17 0.88 6.06
C TYR A 178 0.34 0.10 7.09
N ALA A 179 0.96 -0.25 8.21
CA ALA A 179 0.26 -0.83 9.35
C ALA A 179 -0.44 0.29 10.17
N PRO A 180 -1.74 0.17 10.51
CA PRO A 180 -2.48 1.27 11.13
C PRO A 180 -2.00 1.62 12.56
N THR A 181 -1.37 2.77 12.73
CA THR A 181 -0.94 3.31 14.05
C THR A 181 -1.78 4.54 14.47
N LYS A 182 -1.55 5.06 15.68
CA LYS A 182 -2.15 6.32 16.15
C LYS A 182 -1.27 7.50 15.72
N HIS A 183 -1.82 8.71 15.68
CA HIS A 183 -1.08 9.95 15.42
C HIS A 183 -0.34 10.00 14.07
N LEU A 184 -0.99 9.48 13.04
CA LEU A 184 -0.48 9.54 11.67
C LEU A 184 -0.45 10.99 11.16
N ARG A 185 0.65 11.36 10.53
CA ARG A 185 0.80 12.62 9.79
C ARG A 185 1.38 12.34 8.42
N LEU A 186 0.80 12.98 7.41
CA LEU A 186 1.34 13.01 6.07
C LEU A 186 2.15 14.30 5.88
N TYR A 187 3.36 14.16 5.34
CA TYR A 187 4.23 15.27 4.98
C TYR A 187 4.52 15.25 3.49
N VAL A 188 4.30 16.39 2.84
CA VAL A 188 4.52 16.57 1.40
C VAL A 188 5.39 17.82 1.20
N PRO A 189 6.72 17.68 1.11
CA PRO A 189 7.63 18.76 0.77
C PRO A 189 7.48 19.16 -0.71
N VAL A 190 6.75 20.24 -0.97
CA VAL A 190 6.65 20.83 -2.30
C VAL A 190 7.83 21.79 -2.50
N ARG A 191 8.98 21.24 -2.89
CA ARG A 191 10.25 21.98 -3.01
C ARG A 191 10.15 23.20 -3.92
N GLN A 192 9.38 23.11 -5.01
CA GLN A 192 9.14 24.22 -5.94
C GLN A 192 8.50 25.46 -5.26
N ALA A 193 7.73 25.24 -4.20
CA ALA A 193 7.09 26.30 -3.42
C ALA A 193 7.86 26.66 -2.14
N GLY A 194 8.96 25.95 -1.85
CA GLY A 194 9.68 26.10 -0.59
C GLY A 194 8.83 25.79 0.66
N LYS A 195 7.78 24.97 0.52
CA LYS A 195 6.80 24.70 1.59
C LYS A 195 6.68 23.20 1.85
N GLN A 196 6.40 22.85 3.09
CA GLN A 196 5.99 21.50 3.47
C GLN A 196 4.53 21.51 3.85
N ILE A 197 3.72 20.74 3.13
CA ILE A 197 2.34 20.51 3.51
C ILE A 197 2.35 19.43 4.59
N ALA A 198 1.70 19.69 5.72
CA ALA A 198 1.57 18.75 6.82
C ALA A 198 0.09 18.61 7.21
N MET A 199 -0.39 17.36 7.31
CA MET A 199 -1.76 17.08 7.74
C MET A 199 -1.84 15.85 8.64
N PRO A 200 -2.71 15.86 9.66
CA PRO A 200 -3.03 14.66 10.40
C PRO A 200 -3.90 13.73 9.53
N LEU A 201 -3.62 12.43 9.57
CA LEU A 201 -4.50 11.41 9.01
C LEU A 201 -5.24 10.71 10.15
N SER A 202 -6.56 10.81 10.15
CA SER A 202 -7.40 9.96 11.00
C SER A 202 -7.57 8.59 10.34
N ARG A 203 -7.63 7.54 11.14
CA ARG A 203 -7.76 6.17 10.64
C ARG A 203 -9.05 5.99 9.82
N PRO A 204 -9.06 5.18 8.76
CA PRO A 204 -10.29 4.56 8.29
C PRO A 204 -10.90 3.77 9.46
N VAL A 205 -12.19 3.95 9.72
CA VAL A 205 -12.89 3.35 10.88
C VAL A 205 -13.13 1.87 10.56
N GLY A 206 -12.12 1.02 10.74
CA GLY A 206 -12.31 -0.43 10.70
C GLY A 206 -13.13 -0.92 11.91
N PRO A 207 -13.78 -2.10 11.81
CA PRO A 207 -14.46 -2.68 12.97
C PRO A 207 -13.46 -2.84 14.11
N LYS A 208 -13.78 -2.26 15.29
CA LYS A 208 -13.02 -2.51 16.51
C LYS A 208 -13.04 -4.02 16.77
N ARG A 209 -11.89 -4.69 16.61
CA ARG A 209 -11.71 -6.00 17.26
C ARG A 209 -11.90 -5.73 18.75
N ARG A 210 -12.94 -6.31 19.34
CA ARG A 210 -13.06 -6.44 20.79
C ARG A 210 -11.85 -7.24 21.24
N GLU A 211 -10.85 -6.57 21.78
CA GLU A 211 -9.92 -7.23 22.70
C GLU A 211 -10.78 -7.76 23.84
N GLY A 212 -10.98 -9.07 23.85
CA GLY A 212 -11.60 -9.77 24.96
C GLY A 212 -10.68 -9.63 26.17
N ALA A 213 -10.88 -8.57 26.95
CA ALA A 213 -10.41 -8.55 28.32
C ALA A 213 -11.22 -9.62 29.06
N ALA A 214 -10.67 -10.83 29.14
CA ALA A 214 -11.08 -11.83 30.09
C ALA A 214 -10.73 -11.32 31.50
N THR A 215 -11.60 -10.47 32.04
CA THR A 215 -11.60 -10.15 33.46
C THR A 215 -12.06 -11.40 34.20
N ALA A 216 -11.09 -12.18 34.67
CA ALA A 216 -11.31 -13.19 35.69
C ALA A 216 -11.92 -12.50 36.92
N LYS A 217 -13.24 -12.65 37.08
CA LYS A 217 -13.96 -12.23 38.29
C LYS A 217 -13.44 -13.08 39.44
N LYS A 218 -12.62 -12.48 40.32
CA LYS A 218 -12.35 -13.03 41.65
C LYS A 218 -13.64 -12.92 42.47
N THR A 219 -14.27 -14.05 42.73
CA THR A 219 -15.43 -14.18 43.62
C THR A 219 -14.99 -13.88 45.05
N PRO A 220 -15.62 -12.93 45.78
CA PRO A 220 -15.37 -12.78 47.20
C PRO A 220 -16.16 -13.83 47.98
N PHE A 221 -15.44 -14.71 48.68
CA PHE A 221 -15.98 -15.72 49.57
C PHE A 221 -16.54 -15.05 50.83
N ARG A 222 -17.87 -14.99 50.95
CA ARG A 222 -18.59 -14.48 52.12
C ARG A 222 -18.74 -15.62 53.14
N ARG A 223 -18.01 -15.58 54.26
CA ARG A 223 -18.30 -16.41 55.45
C ARG A 223 -19.50 -15.80 56.20
N LYS A 224 -20.60 -16.56 56.31
CA LYS A 224 -21.57 -16.44 57.41
C LYS A 224 -20.87 -16.99 58.67
N GLY A 225 -20.80 -16.30 59.81
CA GLY A 225 -21.93 -16.01 60.69
C GLY A 225 -22.00 -17.12 61.75
N GLN A 226 -21.47 -16.86 62.95
CA GLN A 226 -21.94 -17.46 64.20
C GLN A 226 -23.16 -16.68 64.66
#